data_AF-A0A2E0UVA2-F1
#
_entry.id   AF-A0A2E0UVA2-F1
#
_cell.length_a   1.000
_cell.length_b   1.000
_cell.length_c   1.000
_cell.angle_alpha   90.00
_cell.angle_beta   90.00
_cell.angle_gamma   90.00
#
_symmetry.space_group_name_H-M   'P 1'
#
loop_
_entity.id
_entity.type
_entity.pdbx_description
1 polymer ?
#
loop_
_entity_poly.entity_id
_entity_poly.type
_entity_poly.pdbx_seq_one_letter_code
_entity_poly.pdbx_strand_id
1 'polypeptide(L)'
;MNKSFSEKQFSVLFARALDRIASLQSKSKLSLYDEIGYALGRSGGSAIQYWIYNQKVPAKANELELLVELINDRQGWQHWQEIQDFLISGGHPNPEQVAKSYAESNFADDQIANLPTTPFVVGPPIFDPIKFFGRNREVKRVFMALQGASLQHCAVIGKHRSGKTSLLHYLKKITKTVPEALRPEQKQDWLVMPDRFQWVFVDFQDPRMGTQEGFFKYLINQLSFVQPAHLNLPSFIDTLARRIHTPTVILLDEIQAAFMLPELDRQFWWALRSLGTNLTEGKLSFIITSSKPLSELMLDDGQPSPFLNIFGHVMDLGPFTEEEALEFLRYSPIQFDEKTMEWMIKTSQRWPALLQILCNLYYESDLENDLDGWKTTALERLRPYQGLLS
;
A
#
# COMPACT_ATOMS: atom_id res chain seq x y z
N MET A 1 -20.46 17.81 -11.73
CA MET A 1 -20.03 17.88 -10.31
C MET A 1 -20.70 19.05 -9.62
N ASN A 2 -21.09 18.91 -8.36
CA ASN A 2 -21.65 20.01 -7.57
C ASN A 2 -20.52 21.02 -7.25
N LYS A 3 -20.70 22.32 -7.53
CA LYS A 3 -19.65 23.35 -7.42
C LYS A 3 -19.00 23.37 -6.03
N SER A 4 -19.80 23.20 -4.97
CA SER A 4 -19.33 23.13 -3.59
C SER A 4 -18.44 21.91 -3.30
N PHE A 5 -18.66 20.78 -3.99
CA PHE A 5 -17.84 19.58 -3.84
C PHE A 5 -16.46 19.76 -4.49
N SER A 6 -16.43 20.42 -5.65
CA SER A 6 -15.20 20.77 -6.38
C SER A 6 -14.30 21.71 -5.57
N GLU A 7 -14.85 22.79 -5.01
CA GLU A 7 -14.08 23.76 -4.22
C GLU A 7 -13.49 23.13 -2.96
N LYS A 8 -14.19 22.17 -2.34
CA LYS A 8 -13.69 21.42 -1.18
C LYS A 8 -12.54 20.49 -1.55
N GLN A 9 -12.65 19.79 -2.68
CA GLN A 9 -11.60 18.89 -3.17
C GLN A 9 -10.32 19.67 -3.48
N PHE A 10 -10.45 20.86 -4.09
CA PHE A 10 -9.33 21.77 -4.32
C PHE A 10 -8.57 22.09 -3.03
N SER A 11 -9.27 22.54 -1.99
CA SER A 11 -8.64 22.93 -0.72
C SER A 11 -7.94 21.77 -0.03
N VAL A 12 -8.48 20.54 -0.14
CA VAL A 12 -7.85 19.33 0.42
C VAL A 12 -6.55 19.00 -0.32
N LEU A 13 -6.57 18.99 -1.65
CA LEU A 13 -5.38 18.74 -2.47
C LEU A 13 -4.32 19.81 -2.23
N PHE A 14 -4.74 21.07 -2.15
CA PHE A 14 -3.85 22.19 -1.89
C PHE A 14 -3.18 22.08 -0.52
N ALA A 15 -3.96 21.83 0.54
CA ALA A 15 -3.41 21.69 1.88
C ALA A 15 -2.43 20.52 1.99
N ARG A 16 -2.72 19.38 1.36
CA ARG A 16 -1.82 18.22 1.30
C ARG A 16 -0.48 18.55 0.64
N ALA A 17 -0.52 19.25 -0.50
CA ALA A 17 0.68 19.63 -1.21
C ALA A 17 1.56 20.59 -0.39
N LEU A 18 0.94 21.56 0.29
CA LEU A 18 1.67 22.50 1.16
C LEU A 18 2.22 21.83 2.42
N ASP A 19 1.49 20.90 3.02
CA ASP A 19 1.96 20.15 4.19
C ASP A 19 3.19 19.30 3.85
N ARG A 20 3.23 18.73 2.64
CA ARG A 20 4.41 18.02 2.13
C ARG A 20 5.60 18.97 1.96
N ILE A 21 5.41 20.14 1.34
CA ILE A 21 6.49 21.12 1.18
C ILE A 21 7.02 21.57 2.55
N ALA A 22 6.13 21.89 3.49
CA ALA A 22 6.51 22.28 4.85
C ALA A 22 7.33 21.18 5.54
N SER A 23 6.96 19.91 5.36
CA SER A 23 7.72 18.76 5.87
C SER A 23 9.09 18.62 5.21
N LEU A 24 9.18 18.71 3.87
CA LEU A 24 10.43 18.54 3.12
C LEU A 24 11.43 19.66 3.42
N GLN A 25 10.94 20.88 3.61
CA GLN A 25 11.78 22.06 3.86
C GLN A 25 11.97 22.38 5.34
N SER A 26 11.38 21.59 6.26
CA SER A 26 11.40 21.83 7.70
C SER A 26 10.92 23.25 8.08
N LYS A 27 9.85 23.73 7.43
CA LYS A 27 9.29 25.08 7.62
C LYS A 27 7.92 25.06 8.29
N SER A 28 7.57 26.16 8.96
CA SER A 28 6.21 26.36 9.48
C SER A 28 5.22 26.64 8.35
N LYS A 29 3.96 26.21 8.51
CA LYS A 29 2.90 26.45 7.50
C LYS A 29 2.69 27.94 7.23
N LEU A 30 2.75 28.78 8.27
CA LEU A 30 2.61 30.24 8.15
C LEU A 30 3.71 30.84 7.27
N SER A 31 4.98 30.46 7.50
CA SER A 31 6.09 30.92 6.66
C SER A 31 5.95 30.48 5.21
N LEU A 32 5.51 29.24 4.98
CA LEU A 32 5.30 28.71 3.63
C LEU A 32 4.15 29.43 2.91
N TYR A 33 3.06 29.72 3.61
CA TYR A 33 1.92 30.45 3.02
C TYR A 33 2.33 31.85 2.60
N ASP A 34 3.14 32.55 3.41
CA ASP A 34 3.67 33.86 3.07
C ASP A 34 4.58 33.79 1.83
N GLU A 35 5.51 32.83 1.76
CA GLU A 35 6.39 32.64 0.60
C GLU A 35 5.62 32.40 -0.71
N ILE A 36 4.58 31.55 -0.67
CA ILE A 36 3.73 31.30 -1.84
C ILE A 36 2.89 32.53 -2.18
N GLY A 37 2.38 33.23 -1.15
CA GLY A 37 1.68 34.50 -1.33
C GLY A 37 2.52 35.54 -2.06
N TYR A 38 3.78 35.73 -1.63
CA TYR A 38 4.72 36.64 -2.30
C TYR A 38 5.06 36.22 -3.72
N ALA A 39 5.24 34.91 -3.96
CA ALA A 39 5.49 34.40 -5.31
C ALA A 39 4.30 34.58 -6.26
N LEU A 40 3.07 34.65 -5.74
CA LEU A 40 1.87 35.04 -6.48
C LEU A 40 1.68 36.56 -6.63
N GLY A 41 2.66 37.37 -6.21
CA GLY A 41 2.58 38.83 -6.24
C GLY A 41 1.64 39.43 -5.18
N ARG A 42 1.34 38.70 -4.10
CA ARG A 42 0.47 39.15 -3.00
C ARG A 42 1.28 39.57 -1.77
N SER A 43 0.68 40.39 -0.91
CA SER A 43 1.24 40.79 0.37
C SER A 43 0.98 39.74 1.46
N GLY A 44 1.71 38.62 1.39
CA GLY A 44 1.67 37.51 2.35
C GLY A 44 0.66 36.41 2.04
N GLY A 45 0.48 35.48 2.98
CA GLY A 45 -0.20 34.18 2.80
C GLY A 45 -1.70 34.17 3.04
N SER A 46 -2.34 35.32 3.25
CA SER A 46 -3.77 35.44 3.56
C SER A 46 -4.67 34.83 2.47
N ALA A 47 -4.25 34.94 1.21
CA ALA A 47 -4.87 34.30 0.05
C ALA A 47 -4.92 32.77 0.16
N ILE A 48 -3.80 32.18 0.55
CA ILE A 48 -3.61 30.74 0.68
C ILE A 48 -4.50 30.20 1.80
N GLN A 49 -4.47 30.90 2.94
CA GLN A 49 -5.36 30.62 4.07
C GLN A 49 -6.83 30.73 3.67
N TYR A 50 -7.20 31.75 2.91
CA TYR A 50 -8.57 31.93 2.44
C TYR A 50 -9.04 30.73 1.60
N TRP A 51 -8.24 30.32 0.62
CA TRP A 51 -8.54 29.18 -0.24
C TRP A 51 -8.63 27.85 0.51
N ILE A 52 -7.75 27.62 1.49
CA ILE A 52 -7.75 26.38 2.29
C ILE A 52 -8.91 26.36 3.28
N TYR A 53 -9.05 27.38 4.12
CA TYR A 53 -9.98 27.36 5.24
C TYR A 53 -11.43 27.66 4.84
N ASN A 54 -11.63 28.47 3.79
CA ASN A 54 -12.98 28.84 3.34
C ASN A 54 -13.48 27.98 2.16
N GLN A 55 -12.71 26.95 1.77
CA GLN A 55 -13.05 26.05 0.67
C GLN A 55 -13.36 26.84 -0.61
N LYS A 56 -12.38 27.65 -1.04
CA LYS A 56 -12.49 28.52 -2.21
C LYS A 56 -11.35 28.26 -3.17
N VAL A 57 -11.64 28.51 -4.44
CA VAL A 57 -10.67 28.40 -5.54
C VAL A 57 -10.20 29.79 -5.98
N PRO A 58 -9.00 29.90 -6.57
CA PRO A 58 -8.58 31.09 -7.31
C PRO A 58 -9.59 31.48 -8.38
N ALA A 59 -9.72 32.78 -8.64
CA ALA A 59 -10.72 33.28 -9.59
C ALA A 59 -10.25 33.16 -11.05
N LYS A 60 -8.94 33.03 -11.27
CA LYS A 60 -8.31 33.03 -12.59
C LYS A 60 -7.57 31.72 -12.83
N ALA A 61 -7.68 31.19 -14.04
CA ALA A 61 -6.96 29.99 -14.48
C ALA A 61 -5.44 30.14 -14.33
N ASN A 62 -4.87 31.29 -14.71
CA ASN A 62 -3.43 31.54 -14.57
C ASN A 62 -2.92 31.48 -13.11
N GLU A 63 -3.77 31.77 -12.11
CA GLU A 63 -3.36 31.62 -10.71
C GLU A 63 -3.26 30.15 -10.30
N LEU A 64 -4.07 29.28 -10.92
CA LEU A 64 -3.96 27.82 -10.72
C LEU A 64 -2.67 27.29 -11.35
N GLU A 65 -2.33 27.72 -12.57
CA GLU A 65 -1.09 27.32 -13.24
C GLU A 65 0.15 27.77 -12.45
N LEU A 66 0.18 29.02 -11.98
CA LEU A 66 1.25 29.53 -11.10
C LEU A 66 1.34 28.73 -9.79
N LEU A 67 0.22 28.36 -9.18
CA LEU A 67 0.22 27.50 -8.00
C LEU A 67 0.79 26.12 -8.31
N VAL A 68 0.42 25.53 -9.46
CA VAL A 68 0.98 24.25 -9.89
C VAL A 68 2.49 24.36 -10.03
N GLU A 69 2.99 25.37 -10.74
CA GLU A 69 4.43 25.64 -10.91
C GLU A 69 5.14 25.78 -9.55
N LEU A 70 4.65 26.67 -8.68
CA LEU A 70 5.26 26.95 -7.39
C LEU A 70 5.28 25.74 -6.44
N ILE A 71 4.26 24.90 -6.48
CA ILE A 71 4.19 23.67 -5.68
C ILE A 71 5.11 22.60 -6.28
N ASN A 72 5.16 22.51 -7.61
CA ASN A 72 5.98 21.55 -8.34
C ASN A 72 7.48 21.80 -8.13
N ASP A 73 7.93 23.06 -8.24
CA ASP A 73 9.32 23.47 -7.97
C ASP A 73 9.79 23.14 -6.56
N ARG A 74 8.83 23.00 -5.63
CA ARG A 74 9.08 22.67 -4.22
C ARG A 74 8.80 21.20 -3.88
N GLN A 75 8.59 20.35 -4.88
CA GLN A 75 8.31 18.90 -4.74
C GLN A 75 7.05 18.59 -3.89
N GLY A 76 6.04 19.46 -3.96
CA GLY A 76 4.80 19.32 -3.21
C GLY A 76 3.81 18.31 -3.79
N TRP A 77 3.95 17.96 -5.07
CA TRP A 77 3.13 16.95 -5.74
C TRP A 77 3.76 15.56 -5.63
N GLN A 78 2.92 14.52 -5.50
CA GLN A 78 3.41 13.13 -5.48
C GLN A 78 3.29 12.46 -6.83
N HIS A 79 2.23 12.78 -7.58
CA HIS A 79 1.91 12.19 -8.87
C HIS A 79 1.29 13.26 -9.79
N TRP A 80 1.45 13.11 -11.10
CA TRP A 80 0.86 14.07 -12.05
C TRP A 80 -0.68 14.08 -12.00
N GLN A 81 -1.30 12.97 -11.60
CA GLN A 81 -2.76 12.91 -11.37
C GLN A 81 -3.20 13.84 -10.24
N GLU A 82 -2.36 14.11 -9.23
CA GLU A 82 -2.70 15.10 -8.20
C GLU A 82 -2.75 16.52 -8.78
N ILE A 83 -1.89 16.84 -9.74
CA ILE A 83 -1.91 18.11 -10.48
C ILE A 83 -3.18 18.21 -11.33
N GLN A 84 -3.54 17.12 -12.02
CA GLN A 84 -4.76 17.06 -12.82
C GLN A 84 -6.01 17.26 -11.95
N ASP A 85 -6.14 16.52 -10.85
CA ASP A 85 -7.26 16.63 -9.91
C ASP A 85 -7.32 18.02 -9.27
N PHE A 86 -6.17 18.63 -8.98
CA PHE A 86 -6.08 20.00 -8.47
C PHE A 86 -6.60 21.03 -9.49
N LEU A 87 -6.23 20.89 -10.76
CA LEU A 87 -6.70 21.76 -11.84
C LEU A 87 -8.19 21.55 -12.15
N ILE A 88 -8.67 20.31 -12.17
CA ILE A 88 -10.09 19.97 -12.33
C ILE A 88 -10.90 20.61 -11.21
N SER A 89 -10.48 20.40 -9.96
CA SER A 89 -11.21 20.91 -8.79
C SER A 89 -11.17 22.43 -8.68
N GLY A 90 -10.11 23.07 -9.18
CA GLY A 90 -9.96 24.51 -9.34
C GLY A 90 -10.78 25.13 -10.48
N GLY A 91 -11.37 24.32 -11.37
CA GLY A 91 -12.15 24.80 -12.51
C GLY A 91 -11.31 25.28 -13.70
N HIS A 92 -10.10 24.74 -13.87
CA HIS A 92 -9.25 25.04 -15.01
C HIS A 92 -9.91 24.59 -16.34
N PRO A 93 -9.85 25.37 -17.43
CA PRO A 93 -10.48 24.98 -18.70
C PRO A 93 -9.78 23.80 -19.39
N ASN A 94 -8.46 23.68 -19.24
CA ASN A 94 -7.65 22.63 -19.88
C ASN A 94 -6.74 21.90 -18.86
N PRO A 95 -7.31 21.19 -17.87
CA PRO A 95 -6.54 20.64 -16.75
C PRO A 95 -5.56 19.54 -17.18
N GLU A 96 -5.94 18.71 -18.15
CA GLU A 96 -5.12 17.60 -18.64
C GLU A 96 -3.87 18.09 -19.38
N GLN A 97 -4.01 19.11 -20.24
CA GLN A 97 -2.90 19.65 -21.01
C GLN A 97 -1.82 20.27 -20.10
N VAL A 98 -2.24 21.04 -19.10
CA VAL A 98 -1.32 21.67 -18.14
C VAL A 98 -0.69 20.61 -17.24
N ALA A 99 -1.46 19.64 -16.73
CA ALA A 99 -0.88 18.57 -15.92
C ALA A 99 0.19 17.77 -16.70
N LYS A 100 -0.04 17.49 -18.00
CA LYS A 100 0.92 16.79 -18.86
C LYS A 100 2.20 17.59 -19.11
N SER A 101 2.14 18.92 -19.28
CA SER A 101 3.37 19.72 -19.44
C SER A 101 4.27 19.70 -18.20
N TYR A 102 3.69 19.53 -17.00
CA TYR A 102 4.46 19.33 -15.77
C TYR A 102 4.89 17.88 -15.56
N ALA A 103 4.12 16.92 -16.09
CA ALA A 103 4.54 15.51 -16.19
C ALA A 103 5.81 15.36 -17.03
N GLU A 104 5.85 15.98 -18.21
CA GLU A 104 6.99 15.90 -19.14
C GLU A 104 8.27 16.60 -18.62
N SER A 105 8.14 17.55 -17.70
CA SER A 105 9.26 18.36 -17.19
C SER A 105 9.80 17.92 -15.81
N ASN A 106 8.94 17.45 -14.90
CA ASN A 106 9.34 17.07 -13.53
C ASN A 106 8.92 15.65 -13.11
N PHE A 107 8.06 14.98 -13.88
CA PHE A 107 7.74 13.56 -13.72
C PHE A 107 8.24 12.80 -14.94
N ALA A 108 9.55 12.86 -15.18
CA ALA A 108 10.26 12.04 -16.16
C ALA A 108 10.09 10.50 -15.97
N ASP A 109 9.15 10.09 -15.12
CA ASP A 109 8.62 8.74 -14.98
C ASP A 109 7.59 8.38 -16.07
N ASP A 110 7.00 9.32 -16.82
CA ASP A 110 6.13 8.95 -17.96
C ASP A 110 6.91 8.64 -19.25
N GLN A 111 8.22 8.93 -19.31
CA GLN A 111 9.12 8.24 -20.26
C GLN A 111 9.57 6.86 -19.73
N ILE A 112 9.36 6.55 -18.44
CA ILE A 112 9.46 5.18 -17.91
C ILE A 112 8.25 4.32 -18.33
N ALA A 113 7.15 4.92 -18.80
CA ALA A 113 6.10 4.17 -19.49
C ALA A 113 6.56 3.56 -20.83
N ASN A 114 7.68 4.04 -21.39
CA ASN A 114 8.33 3.47 -22.59
C ASN A 114 9.76 2.94 -22.34
N LEU A 115 10.32 3.09 -21.13
CA LEU A 115 11.38 2.18 -20.70
C LEU A 115 10.71 0.83 -20.38
N PRO A 116 11.35 -0.31 -20.67
CA PRO A 116 10.83 -1.57 -20.18
C PRO A 116 10.74 -1.47 -18.66
N THR A 117 9.52 -1.31 -18.11
CA THR A 117 9.33 -1.42 -16.66
C THR A 117 9.85 -2.80 -16.31
N THR A 118 10.94 -2.87 -15.55
CA THR A 118 11.46 -4.18 -15.16
C THR A 118 10.31 -4.87 -14.41
N PRO A 119 9.91 -6.09 -14.82
CA PRO A 119 8.89 -6.83 -14.06
C PRO A 119 9.46 -7.22 -12.68
N PHE A 120 10.77 -7.05 -12.49
CA PHE A 120 11.48 -7.51 -11.33
C PHE A 120 11.50 -6.47 -10.22
N VAL A 121 10.95 -6.84 -9.07
CA VAL A 121 10.87 -5.98 -7.89
C VAL A 121 11.74 -6.59 -6.80
N VAL A 122 12.89 -5.97 -6.55
CA VAL A 122 13.88 -6.46 -5.58
C VAL A 122 13.88 -5.58 -4.33
N GLY A 123 13.44 -6.15 -3.20
CA GLY A 123 13.46 -5.47 -1.90
C GLY A 123 12.06 -5.08 -1.40
N PRO A 124 11.37 -4.12 -2.03
CA PRO A 124 10.07 -3.68 -1.56
C PRO A 124 8.98 -4.72 -1.86
N PRO A 125 7.83 -4.64 -1.18
CA PRO A 125 6.65 -5.42 -1.53
C PRO A 125 6.15 -5.12 -2.94
N ILE A 126 5.47 -6.09 -3.54
CA ILE A 126 4.80 -5.92 -4.82
C ILE A 126 3.45 -5.24 -4.56
N PHE A 127 3.27 -4.06 -5.14
CA PHE A 127 2.02 -3.29 -5.01
C PHE A 127 1.10 -3.43 -6.21
N ASP A 128 1.62 -3.78 -7.39
CA ASP A 128 0.84 -3.83 -8.62
C ASP A 128 0.39 -5.27 -8.89
N PRO A 129 -0.93 -5.51 -9.05
CA PRO A 129 -1.44 -6.86 -9.28
C PRO A 129 -0.80 -7.58 -10.47
N ILE A 130 -0.50 -6.88 -11.57
CA ILE A 130 0.15 -7.45 -12.75
C ILE A 130 1.55 -8.03 -12.47
N LYS A 131 2.23 -7.54 -11.42
CA LYS A 131 3.56 -7.99 -10.99
C LYS A 131 3.49 -9.09 -9.90
N PHE A 132 2.30 -9.44 -9.42
CA PHE A 132 2.12 -10.46 -8.39
C PHE A 132 1.85 -11.84 -9.02
N PHE A 133 2.74 -12.81 -8.79
CA PHE A 133 2.71 -14.13 -9.44
C PHE A 133 2.35 -15.26 -8.48
N GLY A 134 1.69 -16.28 -9.03
CA GLY A 134 1.27 -17.46 -8.29
C GLY A 134 0.34 -17.17 -7.12
N ARG A 135 0.41 -18.04 -6.11
CA ARG A 135 -0.38 -17.98 -4.87
C ARG A 135 -1.90 -18.09 -5.09
N ASN A 136 -2.31 -18.66 -6.22
CA ASN A 136 -3.72 -18.77 -6.58
C ASN A 136 -4.53 -19.58 -5.55
N ARG A 137 -3.89 -20.57 -4.92
CA ARG A 137 -4.52 -21.38 -3.86
C ARG A 137 -4.76 -20.54 -2.61
N GLU A 138 -3.77 -19.76 -2.17
CA GLU A 138 -3.84 -18.91 -0.98
C GLU A 138 -4.86 -17.79 -1.19
N VAL A 139 -4.78 -17.09 -2.33
CA VAL A 139 -5.73 -16.05 -2.74
C VAL A 139 -7.15 -16.59 -2.75
N LYS A 140 -7.37 -17.77 -3.35
CA LYS A 140 -8.69 -18.41 -3.38
C LYS A 140 -9.20 -18.73 -1.97
N ARG A 141 -8.35 -19.25 -1.08
CA ARG A 141 -8.74 -19.55 0.31
C ARG A 141 -9.12 -18.29 1.07
N VAL A 142 -8.36 -17.20 0.91
CA VAL A 142 -8.68 -15.91 1.53
C VAL A 142 -10.04 -15.40 1.04
N PHE A 143 -10.25 -15.32 -0.27
CA PHE A 143 -11.52 -14.81 -0.79
C PHE A 143 -12.70 -15.72 -0.46
N MET A 144 -12.52 -17.05 -0.40
CA MET A 144 -13.54 -17.97 0.11
C MET A 144 -13.90 -17.67 1.58
N ALA A 145 -12.92 -17.35 2.42
CA ALA A 145 -13.17 -16.96 3.82
C ALA A 145 -13.88 -15.59 3.94
N LEU A 146 -13.77 -14.74 2.92
CA LEU A 146 -14.49 -13.47 2.82
C LEU A 146 -15.84 -13.60 2.11
N GLN A 147 -16.16 -14.77 1.57
CA GLN A 147 -17.44 -15.08 0.95
C GLN A 147 -18.34 -15.80 1.96
N GLY A 148 -19.36 -15.10 2.45
CA GLY A 148 -20.33 -15.69 3.39
C GLY A 148 -21.21 -14.64 4.06
N ALA A 149 -22.16 -15.11 4.87
CA ALA A 149 -22.98 -14.24 5.71
C ALA A 149 -22.13 -13.52 6.76
N SER A 150 -21.12 -14.24 7.29
CA SER A 150 -20.11 -13.74 8.22
C SER A 150 -18.72 -13.93 7.61
N LEU A 151 -17.92 -12.87 7.58
CA LEU A 151 -16.53 -12.91 7.16
C LEU A 151 -15.71 -13.72 8.17
N GLN A 152 -14.75 -14.50 7.67
CA GLN A 152 -13.85 -15.30 8.49
C GLN A 152 -12.44 -14.71 8.47
N HIS A 153 -11.69 -14.96 9.54
CA HIS A 153 -10.34 -14.43 9.73
C HIS A 153 -9.29 -15.38 9.15
N CYS A 154 -8.23 -14.81 8.56
CA CYS A 154 -7.15 -15.57 7.93
C CYS A 154 -5.79 -15.21 8.51
N ALA A 155 -4.89 -16.18 8.62
CA ALA A 155 -3.52 -15.99 9.01
C ALA A 155 -2.57 -16.51 7.93
N VAL A 156 -1.66 -15.65 7.50
CA VAL A 156 -0.67 -15.88 6.45
C VAL A 156 0.69 -16.00 7.12
N ILE A 157 1.20 -17.22 7.25
CA ILE A 157 2.47 -17.51 7.91
C ILE A 157 3.53 -17.77 6.84
N GLY A 158 4.77 -17.38 7.09
CA GLY A 158 5.87 -17.76 6.21
C GLY A 158 7.15 -16.99 6.49
N LYS A 159 8.29 -17.57 6.10
CA LYS A 159 9.62 -16.96 6.31
C LYS A 159 9.66 -15.51 5.79
N HIS A 160 10.59 -14.71 6.32
CA HIS A 160 10.81 -13.35 5.82
C HIS A 160 11.05 -13.38 4.30
N ARG A 161 10.50 -12.43 3.55
CA ARG A 161 10.58 -12.39 2.06
C ARG A 161 9.85 -13.49 1.29
N SER A 162 8.96 -14.25 1.91
CA SER A 162 8.09 -15.19 1.19
C SER A 162 7.00 -14.52 0.33
N GLY A 163 6.82 -13.20 0.47
CA GLY A 163 5.81 -12.41 -0.25
C GLY A 163 4.51 -12.14 0.52
N LYS A 164 4.52 -12.25 1.87
CA LYS A 164 3.35 -12.00 2.72
C LYS A 164 2.75 -10.60 2.54
N THR A 165 3.57 -9.56 2.70
CA THR A 165 3.16 -8.16 2.50
C THR A 165 2.64 -7.91 1.08
N SER A 166 3.33 -8.46 0.07
CA SER A 166 2.89 -8.42 -1.33
C SER A 166 1.51 -9.05 -1.51
N LEU A 167 1.23 -10.19 -0.87
CA LEU A 167 -0.08 -10.84 -0.89
C LEU A 167 -1.16 -9.94 -0.25
N LEU A 168 -0.88 -9.27 0.86
CA LEU A 168 -1.84 -8.35 1.47
C LEU A 168 -2.19 -7.18 0.53
N HIS A 169 -1.20 -6.55 -0.09
CA HIS A 169 -1.43 -5.49 -1.08
C HIS A 169 -2.20 -5.99 -2.29
N TYR A 170 -1.87 -7.19 -2.76
CA TYR A 170 -2.59 -7.86 -3.84
C TYR A 170 -4.07 -8.05 -3.52
N LEU A 171 -4.39 -8.65 -2.38
CA LEU A 171 -5.77 -8.88 -1.92
C LEU A 171 -6.59 -7.58 -1.85
N LYS A 172 -5.98 -6.50 -1.34
CA LYS A 172 -6.61 -5.18 -1.22
C LYS A 172 -6.97 -4.57 -2.58
N LYS A 173 -6.15 -4.80 -3.62
CA LYS A 173 -6.27 -4.10 -4.91
C LYS A 173 -6.95 -4.93 -6.00
N ILE A 174 -6.72 -6.24 -6.05
CA ILE A 174 -7.05 -7.09 -7.21
C ILE A 174 -8.51 -6.97 -7.64
N THR A 175 -9.44 -6.88 -6.68
CA THR A 175 -10.89 -6.86 -6.98
C THR A 175 -11.41 -5.53 -7.55
N LYS A 176 -10.58 -4.48 -7.56
CA LYS A 176 -10.90 -3.15 -8.11
C LYS A 176 -9.92 -2.72 -9.21
N THR A 177 -9.00 -3.59 -9.59
CA THR A 177 -8.02 -3.29 -10.65
C THR A 177 -8.72 -3.40 -12.00
N VAL A 178 -8.35 -2.58 -12.98
CA VAL A 178 -8.95 -2.66 -14.31
C VAL A 178 -8.34 -3.81 -15.11
N PRO A 179 -9.08 -4.49 -16.02
CA PRO A 179 -8.55 -5.63 -16.79
C PRO A 179 -7.24 -5.35 -17.54
N GLU A 180 -7.05 -4.12 -18.02
CA GLU A 180 -5.86 -3.70 -18.76
C GLU A 180 -4.59 -3.65 -17.90
N ALA A 181 -4.77 -3.54 -16.58
CA ALA A 181 -3.70 -3.55 -15.59
C ALA A 181 -3.51 -4.95 -14.95
N LEU A 182 -3.98 -6.00 -15.62
CA LEU A 182 -3.89 -7.40 -15.19
C LEU A 182 -3.31 -8.28 -16.29
N ARG A 183 -2.76 -9.44 -15.90
CA ARG A 183 -2.39 -10.47 -16.89
C ARG A 183 -3.65 -11.13 -17.46
N PRO A 184 -3.64 -11.64 -18.71
CA PRO A 184 -4.83 -12.21 -19.35
C PRO A 184 -5.54 -13.31 -18.55
N GLU A 185 -4.78 -14.14 -17.82
CA GLU A 185 -5.32 -15.24 -17.01
C GLU A 185 -5.59 -14.85 -15.54
N GLN A 186 -5.34 -13.59 -15.19
CA GLN A 186 -5.39 -13.14 -13.82
C GLN A 186 -6.82 -12.82 -13.38
N LYS A 187 -7.32 -13.67 -12.48
CA LYS A 187 -8.67 -13.54 -11.94
C LYS A 187 -8.82 -12.30 -11.05
N GLN A 188 -9.89 -11.54 -11.23
CA GLN A 188 -10.25 -10.37 -10.42
C GLN A 188 -11.66 -10.40 -9.81
N ASP A 189 -12.57 -11.20 -10.37
CA ASP A 189 -13.96 -11.41 -9.96
C ASP A 189 -14.07 -12.30 -8.70
N TRP A 190 -13.17 -12.08 -7.73
CA TRP A 190 -13.16 -12.81 -6.47
C TRP A 190 -14.31 -12.43 -5.53
N LEU A 191 -14.91 -11.24 -5.70
CA LEU A 191 -16.01 -10.74 -4.89
C LEU A 191 -17.13 -10.24 -5.81
N VAL A 192 -18.38 -10.55 -5.46
CA VAL A 192 -19.56 -10.16 -6.28
C VAL A 192 -19.78 -8.64 -6.28
N MET A 193 -19.48 -7.97 -5.16
CA MET A 193 -19.64 -6.51 -5.00
C MET A 193 -18.40 -5.92 -4.31
N PRO A 194 -17.26 -5.81 -5.01
CA PRO A 194 -16.00 -5.41 -4.41
C PRO A 194 -16.02 -3.98 -3.86
N ASP A 195 -16.84 -3.10 -4.41
CA ASP A 195 -16.97 -1.70 -3.94
C ASP A 195 -17.59 -1.57 -2.56
N ARG A 196 -18.32 -2.59 -2.09
CA ARG A 196 -18.87 -2.62 -0.73
C ARG A 196 -17.82 -2.95 0.32
N PHE A 197 -16.69 -3.53 -0.08
CA PHE A 197 -15.63 -3.89 0.85
C PHE A 197 -14.77 -2.67 1.19
N GLN A 198 -14.64 -2.42 2.50
CA GLN A 198 -13.66 -1.49 3.06
C GLN A 198 -12.39 -2.25 3.40
N TRP A 199 -11.25 -1.77 2.92
CA TRP A 199 -9.95 -2.41 3.14
C TRP A 199 -9.01 -1.45 3.85
N VAL A 200 -8.55 -1.84 5.04
CA VAL A 200 -7.55 -1.10 5.79
C VAL A 200 -6.29 -1.93 5.89
N PHE A 201 -5.14 -1.33 5.66
CA PHE A 201 -3.85 -1.99 5.79
C PHE A 201 -3.08 -1.36 6.93
N VAL A 202 -2.62 -2.16 7.87
CA VAL A 202 -1.84 -1.74 9.03
C VAL A 202 -0.52 -2.47 8.98
N ASP A 203 0.57 -1.71 9.04
CA ASP A 203 1.92 -2.25 9.16
C ASP A 203 2.45 -2.00 10.58
N PHE A 204 2.70 -3.07 11.33
CA PHE A 204 3.22 -2.94 12.69
C PHE A 204 4.72 -2.59 12.76
N GLN A 205 5.40 -2.46 11.62
CA GLN A 205 6.71 -1.83 11.55
C GLN A 205 6.65 -0.29 11.55
N ASP A 206 5.47 0.30 11.28
CA ASP A 206 5.26 1.74 11.42
C ASP A 206 5.22 2.11 12.92
N PRO A 207 6.13 2.99 13.42
CA PRO A 207 6.15 3.38 14.82
C PRO A 207 4.84 3.97 15.33
N ARG A 208 4.02 4.57 14.45
CA ARG A 208 2.71 5.11 14.82
C ARG A 208 1.72 4.01 15.22
N MET A 209 1.91 2.77 14.76
CA MET A 209 1.07 1.63 15.11
C MET A 209 1.47 0.98 16.43
N GLY A 210 2.56 1.44 17.06
CA GLY A 210 3.04 0.91 18.33
C GLY A 210 2.36 1.44 19.58
N THR A 211 1.45 2.41 19.43
CA THR A 211 0.63 2.94 20.52
C THR A 211 -0.85 2.69 20.25
N GLN A 212 -1.64 2.53 21.31
CA GLN A 212 -3.09 2.34 21.15
C GLN A 212 -3.73 3.55 20.46
N GLU A 213 -3.37 4.76 20.89
CA GLU A 213 -3.91 6.00 20.32
C GLU A 213 -3.57 6.13 18.83
N GLY A 214 -2.33 5.84 18.45
CA GLY A 214 -1.89 5.89 17.06
C GLY A 214 -2.63 4.89 16.18
N PHE A 215 -2.76 3.65 16.63
CA PHE A 215 -3.53 2.60 15.96
C PHE A 215 -5.02 2.98 15.82
N PHE A 216 -5.66 3.48 16.88
CA PHE A 216 -7.07 3.89 16.85
C PHE A 216 -7.30 5.05 15.88
N LYS A 217 -6.47 6.09 15.93
CA LYS A 217 -6.58 7.25 15.01
C LYS A 217 -6.44 6.80 13.57
N TYR A 218 -5.47 5.92 13.32
CA TYR A 218 -5.22 5.40 11.99
C TYR A 218 -6.44 4.65 11.43
N LEU A 219 -6.98 3.69 12.17
CA LEU A 219 -8.14 2.92 11.71
C LEU A 219 -9.38 3.78 11.49
N ILE A 220 -9.71 4.68 12.43
CA ILE A 220 -10.86 5.59 12.29
C ILE A 220 -10.72 6.45 11.03
N ASN A 221 -9.53 7.00 10.78
CA ASN A 221 -9.28 7.83 9.61
C ASN A 221 -9.35 7.03 8.31
N GLN A 222 -8.76 5.84 8.27
CA GLN A 222 -8.81 4.97 7.08
C GLN A 222 -10.23 4.51 6.74
N LEU A 223 -11.06 4.28 7.76
CA LEU A 223 -12.48 3.94 7.60
C LEU A 223 -13.37 5.17 7.36
N SER A 224 -12.79 6.39 7.34
CA SER A 224 -13.52 7.64 7.22
C SER A 224 -14.62 7.83 8.28
N PHE A 225 -14.38 7.32 9.49
CA PHE A 225 -15.29 7.49 10.62
C PHE A 225 -15.02 8.82 11.32
N VAL A 226 -16.06 9.39 11.94
CA VAL A 226 -15.90 10.59 12.76
C VAL A 226 -15.18 10.21 14.04
N GLN A 227 -14.08 10.90 14.33
CA GLN A 227 -13.31 10.67 15.54
C GLN A 227 -14.12 11.07 16.80
N PRO A 228 -14.17 10.22 17.84
CA PRO A 228 -14.80 10.58 19.11
C PRO A 228 -14.00 11.66 19.84
N ALA A 229 -14.66 12.40 20.73
CA ALA A 229 -14.04 13.49 21.51
C ALA A 229 -12.87 13.01 22.39
N HIS A 230 -12.98 11.79 22.92
CA HIS A 230 -11.90 11.09 23.61
C HIS A 230 -11.66 9.78 22.89
N LEU A 231 -10.41 9.55 22.50
CA LEU A 231 -10.04 8.32 21.80
C LEU A 231 -9.28 7.40 22.75
N ASN A 232 -10.00 6.42 23.29
CA ASN A 232 -9.52 5.38 24.17
C ASN A 232 -10.11 4.04 23.76
N LEU A 233 -9.66 2.94 24.36
CA LEU A 233 -10.10 1.61 23.95
C LEU A 233 -11.64 1.44 23.97
N PRO A 234 -12.40 1.79 25.04
CA PRO A 234 -13.85 1.66 25.02
C PRO A 234 -14.56 2.46 23.92
N SER A 235 -14.20 3.74 23.74
CA SER A 235 -14.80 4.60 22.70
C SER A 235 -14.45 4.14 21.29
N PHE A 236 -13.24 3.59 21.09
CA PHE A 236 -12.82 2.98 19.85
C PHE A 236 -13.68 1.76 19.50
N ILE A 237 -13.85 0.83 20.44
CA ILE A 237 -14.69 -0.37 20.24
C ILE A 237 -16.14 0.01 19.93
N ASP A 238 -16.71 0.94 20.69
CA ASP A 238 -18.07 1.44 20.48
C ASP A 238 -18.23 2.08 19.10
N THR A 239 -17.22 2.84 18.65
CA THR A 239 -17.22 3.44 17.32
C THR A 239 -17.21 2.38 16.22
N LEU A 240 -16.33 1.39 16.29
CA LEU A 240 -16.25 0.34 15.26
C LEU A 240 -17.50 -0.53 15.25
N ALA A 241 -17.97 -0.99 16.41
CA ALA A 241 -19.16 -1.83 16.54
C ALA A 241 -20.41 -1.14 15.95
N ARG A 242 -20.57 0.17 16.17
CA ARG A 242 -21.71 0.93 15.67
C ARG A 242 -21.61 1.40 14.22
N ARG A 243 -20.43 1.38 13.60
CA ARG A 243 -20.21 1.99 12.27
C ARG A 243 -19.84 0.98 11.20
N ILE A 244 -19.30 -0.18 11.57
CA ILE A 244 -19.02 -1.26 10.63
C ILE A 244 -20.35 -1.96 10.30
N HIS A 245 -20.97 -1.54 9.20
CA HIS A 245 -22.17 -2.17 8.63
C HIS A 245 -21.91 -2.83 7.27
N THR A 246 -20.82 -2.45 6.62
CA THR A 246 -20.36 -3.03 5.36
C THR A 246 -19.20 -3.98 5.60
N PRO A 247 -19.02 -5.01 4.75
CA PRO A 247 -17.87 -5.89 4.83
C PRO A 247 -16.56 -5.09 4.92
N THR A 248 -15.82 -5.30 6.01
CA THR A 248 -14.61 -4.56 6.32
C THR A 248 -13.50 -5.57 6.59
N VAL A 249 -12.37 -5.39 5.92
CA VAL A 249 -11.20 -6.25 6.06
C VAL A 249 -10.04 -5.40 6.54
N ILE A 250 -9.51 -5.76 7.70
CA ILE A 250 -8.32 -5.14 8.27
C ILE A 250 -7.15 -6.10 8.08
N LEU A 251 -6.20 -5.68 7.25
CA LEU A 251 -4.95 -6.39 6.99
C LEU A 251 -3.93 -5.92 8.03
N LEU A 252 -3.40 -6.86 8.82
CA LEU A 252 -2.42 -6.58 9.86
C LEU A 252 -1.09 -7.26 9.49
N ASP A 253 -0.14 -6.49 9.02
CA ASP A 253 1.16 -7.00 8.58
C ASP A 253 2.15 -7.10 9.74
N GLU A 254 2.95 -8.16 9.72
CA GLU A 254 4.02 -8.45 10.69
C GLU A 254 3.54 -8.41 12.15
N ILE A 255 2.44 -9.11 12.44
CA ILE A 255 1.72 -9.12 13.73
C ILE A 255 2.63 -9.44 14.93
N GLN A 256 3.70 -10.20 14.72
CA GLN A 256 4.64 -10.53 15.78
C GLN A 256 5.36 -9.30 16.34
N ALA A 257 5.53 -8.24 15.55
CA ALA A 257 6.08 -6.97 16.05
C ALA A 257 5.13 -6.33 17.05
N ALA A 258 3.82 -6.40 16.79
CA ALA A 258 2.77 -5.85 17.64
C ALA A 258 2.73 -6.49 19.04
N PHE A 259 2.95 -7.81 19.13
CA PHE A 259 2.91 -8.52 20.42
C PHE A 259 4.08 -8.21 21.34
N MET A 260 5.16 -7.64 20.81
CA MET A 260 6.31 -7.18 21.59
C MET A 260 6.12 -5.75 22.14
N LEU A 261 4.99 -5.09 21.83
CA LEU A 261 4.75 -3.69 22.20
C LEU A 261 3.92 -3.61 23.49
N PRO A 262 4.43 -3.00 24.57
CA PRO A 262 3.75 -2.98 25.87
C PRO A 262 2.38 -2.30 25.85
N GLU A 263 2.18 -1.30 24.99
CA GLU A 263 0.89 -0.62 24.87
C GLU A 263 -0.18 -1.48 24.18
N LEU A 264 0.22 -2.43 23.34
CA LEU A 264 -0.70 -3.37 22.70
C LEU A 264 -0.88 -4.59 23.60
N ASP A 265 -1.45 -4.30 24.77
CA ASP A 265 -1.59 -5.25 25.87
C ASP A 265 -2.70 -6.29 25.63
N ARG A 266 -2.87 -7.17 26.63
CA ARG A 266 -3.90 -8.21 26.58
C ARG A 266 -5.31 -7.64 26.41
N GLN A 267 -5.63 -6.48 27.01
CA GLN A 267 -6.96 -5.88 26.91
C GLN A 267 -7.25 -5.41 25.49
N PHE A 268 -6.27 -4.78 24.84
CA PHE A 268 -6.33 -4.40 23.43
C PHE A 268 -6.65 -5.60 22.53
N TRP A 269 -5.93 -6.72 22.69
CA TRP A 269 -6.15 -7.92 21.87
C TRP A 269 -7.50 -8.60 22.14
N TRP A 270 -7.96 -8.62 23.39
CA TRP A 270 -9.33 -9.06 23.71
C TRP A 270 -10.39 -8.21 23.03
N ALA A 271 -10.15 -6.91 22.94
CA ALA A 271 -11.08 -5.98 22.33
C ALA A 271 -11.15 -6.20 20.81
N LEU A 272 -10.01 -6.37 20.13
CA LEU A 272 -9.98 -6.75 18.71
C LEU A 272 -10.65 -8.10 18.45
N ARG A 273 -10.44 -9.08 19.32
CA ARG A 273 -11.14 -10.37 19.26
C ARG A 273 -12.65 -10.17 19.31
N SER A 274 -13.14 -9.39 20.28
CA SER A 274 -14.57 -9.11 20.46
C SER A 274 -15.19 -8.44 19.23
N LEU A 275 -14.47 -7.49 18.62
CA LEU A 275 -14.86 -6.86 17.36
C LEU A 275 -14.99 -7.87 16.21
N GLY A 276 -14.00 -8.76 16.07
CA GLY A 276 -13.98 -9.76 15.00
C GLY A 276 -15.05 -10.82 15.14
N THR A 277 -15.43 -11.21 16.37
CA THR A 277 -16.36 -12.32 16.56
C THR A 277 -17.81 -11.89 16.77
N ASN A 278 -18.06 -10.92 17.66
CA ASN A 278 -19.40 -10.72 18.22
C ASN A 278 -19.97 -9.32 17.96
N LEU A 279 -19.13 -8.28 17.91
CA LEU A 279 -19.62 -6.90 17.95
C LEU A 279 -19.93 -6.29 16.57
N THR A 280 -19.56 -6.97 15.48
CA THR A 280 -19.73 -6.44 14.11
C THR A 280 -20.65 -7.32 13.25
N GLU A 281 -21.38 -8.26 13.86
CA GLU A 281 -22.33 -9.15 13.16
C GLU A 281 -21.70 -9.89 11.96
N GLY A 282 -20.43 -10.27 12.08
CA GLY A 282 -19.68 -10.93 11.01
C GLY A 282 -19.31 -10.02 9.83
N LYS A 283 -19.39 -8.70 9.96
CA LYS A 283 -18.98 -7.73 8.92
C LYS A 283 -17.51 -7.35 8.99
N LEU A 284 -16.77 -7.80 10.00
CA LEU A 284 -15.33 -7.54 10.12
C LEU A 284 -14.52 -8.82 9.95
N SER A 285 -13.49 -8.77 9.09
CA SER A 285 -12.44 -9.79 9.02
C SER A 285 -11.07 -9.19 9.28
N PHE A 286 -10.21 -10.03 9.83
CA PHE A 286 -8.79 -9.75 10.04
C PHE A 286 -8.01 -10.72 9.18
N ILE A 287 -7.05 -10.19 8.43
CA ILE A 287 -6.05 -10.99 7.74
C ILE A 287 -4.69 -10.60 8.31
N ILE A 288 -4.06 -11.51 9.03
CA ILE A 288 -2.77 -11.26 9.67
C ILE A 288 -1.65 -11.90 8.90
N THR A 289 -0.45 -11.33 8.94
CA THR A 289 0.77 -12.02 8.52
C THR A 289 1.70 -12.23 9.70
N SER A 290 2.44 -13.34 9.66
CA SER A 290 3.54 -13.57 10.61
C SER A 290 4.71 -14.31 9.97
N SER A 291 5.90 -14.03 10.48
CA SER A 291 7.10 -14.81 10.17
C SER A 291 7.23 -16.09 10.99
N LYS A 292 6.45 -16.23 12.06
CA LYS A 292 6.46 -17.38 12.97
C LYS A 292 5.08 -18.06 13.01
N PRO A 293 5.03 -19.35 13.35
CA PRO A 293 3.77 -20.03 13.64
C PRO A 293 2.96 -19.30 14.72
N LEU A 294 1.63 -19.24 14.59
CA LEU A 294 0.78 -18.56 15.59
C LEU A 294 0.93 -19.16 17.00
N SER A 295 1.22 -20.46 17.10
CA SER A 295 1.46 -21.15 18.37
C SER A 295 2.72 -20.67 19.11
N GLU A 296 3.66 -20.05 18.40
CA GLU A 296 4.91 -19.51 18.98
C GLU A 296 4.80 -18.01 19.34
N LEU A 297 3.68 -17.37 18.99
CA LEU A 297 3.46 -15.96 19.25
C LEU A 297 2.93 -15.76 20.67
N MET A 298 3.77 -15.18 21.51
CA MET A 298 3.45 -14.79 22.87
C MET A 298 3.35 -13.27 22.97
N LEU A 299 2.48 -12.81 23.86
CA LEU A 299 2.48 -11.42 24.32
C LEU A 299 3.72 -11.16 25.18
N ASP A 300 3.99 -9.88 25.44
CA ASP A 300 5.11 -9.44 26.31
C ASP A 300 5.06 -10.07 27.73
N ASP A 301 3.88 -10.46 28.21
CA ASP A 301 3.69 -11.18 29.48
C ASP A 301 3.97 -12.70 29.40
N GLY A 302 4.42 -13.20 28.25
CA GLY A 302 4.75 -14.59 27.99
C GLY A 302 3.55 -15.51 27.74
N GLN A 303 2.33 -14.97 27.65
CA GLN A 303 1.11 -15.76 27.41
C GLN A 303 0.64 -15.65 25.95
N PRO A 304 -0.05 -16.68 25.41
CA PRO A 304 -0.61 -16.62 24.07
C PRO A 304 -1.74 -15.59 23.98
N SER A 305 -1.82 -14.87 22.87
CA SER A 305 -2.86 -13.87 22.68
C SER A 305 -4.23 -14.52 22.39
N PRO A 306 -5.31 -14.15 23.12
CA PRO A 306 -6.67 -14.67 22.87
C PRO A 306 -7.18 -14.28 21.47
N PHE A 307 -6.62 -13.23 20.88
CA PHE A 307 -6.91 -12.81 19.50
C PHE A 307 -6.58 -13.89 18.48
N LEU A 308 -5.49 -14.65 18.68
CA LEU A 308 -5.05 -15.67 17.72
C LEU A 308 -6.04 -16.83 17.59
N ASN A 309 -6.90 -17.05 18.59
CA ASN A 309 -7.89 -18.13 18.60
C ASN A 309 -9.06 -17.92 17.62
N ILE A 310 -9.18 -16.76 16.95
CA ILE A 310 -10.24 -16.53 15.95
C ILE A 310 -9.83 -16.93 14.53
N PHE A 311 -8.55 -17.24 14.31
CA PHE A 311 -8.00 -17.53 12.99
C PHE A 311 -8.16 -19.01 12.66
N GLY A 312 -9.33 -19.37 12.11
CA GLY A 312 -9.61 -20.73 11.63
C GLY A 312 -8.92 -21.08 10.31
N HIS A 313 -8.48 -20.06 9.53
CA HIS A 313 -7.82 -20.26 8.24
C HIS A 313 -6.36 -19.87 8.31
N VAL A 314 -5.52 -20.85 8.60
CA VAL A 314 -4.07 -20.69 8.55
C VAL A 314 -3.54 -21.18 7.20
N MET A 315 -2.66 -20.39 6.58
CA MET A 315 -1.99 -20.71 5.34
C MET A 315 -0.50 -20.38 5.41
N ASP A 316 0.31 -21.29 4.88
CA ASP A 316 1.76 -21.16 4.82
C ASP A 316 2.22 -20.69 3.44
N LEU A 317 2.97 -19.59 3.40
CA LEU A 317 3.64 -19.06 2.23
C LEU A 317 5.07 -19.55 2.20
N GLY A 318 5.29 -20.63 1.45
CA GLY A 318 6.60 -21.20 1.15
C GLY A 318 7.17 -20.72 -0.19
N PRO A 319 8.10 -21.46 -0.80
CA PRO A 319 8.51 -21.25 -2.19
C PRO A 319 7.33 -21.28 -3.17
N PHE A 320 7.53 -20.79 -4.40
CA PHE A 320 6.63 -21.08 -5.51
C PHE A 320 6.62 -22.57 -5.84
N THR A 321 5.50 -23.03 -6.39
CA THR A 321 5.48 -24.26 -7.19
C THR A 321 6.36 -24.11 -8.43
N GLU A 322 6.65 -25.21 -9.09
CA GLU A 322 7.45 -25.16 -10.32
C GLU A 322 6.71 -24.43 -11.43
N GLU A 323 5.41 -24.66 -11.55
CA GLU A 323 4.52 -24.01 -12.50
C GLU A 323 4.46 -22.49 -12.27
N GLU A 324 4.32 -22.05 -11.02
CA GLU A 324 4.31 -20.61 -10.67
C GLU A 324 5.67 -19.94 -10.94
N ALA A 325 6.77 -20.63 -10.66
CA ALA A 325 8.11 -20.11 -10.96
C ALA A 325 8.33 -19.97 -12.47
N LEU A 326 7.86 -20.95 -13.25
CA LEU A 326 7.91 -20.90 -14.71
C LEU A 326 6.98 -19.82 -15.29
N GLU A 327 5.77 -19.64 -14.75
CA GLU A 327 4.86 -18.55 -15.13
C GLU A 327 5.56 -17.20 -14.95
N PHE A 328 6.18 -16.99 -13.79
CA PHE A 328 6.95 -15.76 -13.50
C PHE A 328 8.09 -15.54 -14.50
N LEU A 329 8.91 -16.56 -14.75
CA LEU A 329 10.04 -16.44 -15.68
C LEU A 329 9.60 -16.18 -17.13
N ARG A 330 8.50 -16.80 -17.57
CA ARG A 330 7.96 -16.63 -18.93
C ARG A 330 7.30 -15.28 -19.15
N TYR A 331 6.83 -14.62 -18.09
CA TYR A 331 6.28 -13.26 -18.18
C TYR A 331 7.37 -12.19 -18.28
N SER A 332 8.64 -12.54 -18.09
CA SER A 332 9.76 -11.62 -18.27
C SER A 332 9.75 -10.99 -19.67
N PRO A 333 10.06 -9.68 -19.81
CA PRO A 333 10.25 -9.05 -21.11
C PRO A 333 11.49 -9.58 -21.83
N ILE A 334 12.41 -10.21 -21.09
CA ILE A 334 13.62 -10.85 -21.63
C ILE A 334 13.35 -12.34 -21.76
N GLN A 335 13.81 -12.92 -22.86
CA GLN A 335 13.79 -14.36 -23.04
C GLN A 335 14.99 -14.98 -22.32
N PHE A 336 14.71 -15.88 -21.37
CA PHE A 336 15.72 -16.74 -20.78
C PHE A 336 15.81 -18.04 -21.58
N ASP A 337 17.04 -18.51 -21.82
CA ASP A 337 17.22 -19.88 -22.31
C ASP A 337 16.84 -20.91 -21.24
N GLU A 338 16.54 -22.13 -21.68
CA GLU A 338 16.07 -23.22 -20.80
C GLU A 338 17.07 -23.55 -19.68
N LYS A 339 18.37 -23.60 -19.97
CA LYS A 339 19.41 -23.89 -18.97
C LYS A 339 19.52 -22.77 -17.94
N THR A 340 19.32 -21.53 -18.36
CA THR A 340 19.30 -20.37 -17.47
C THR A 340 18.08 -20.40 -16.56
N MET A 341 16.89 -20.70 -17.09
CA MET A 341 15.68 -20.85 -16.27
C MET A 341 15.83 -21.99 -15.25
N GLU A 342 16.30 -23.17 -15.67
CA GLU A 342 16.58 -24.30 -14.78
C GLU A 342 17.57 -23.91 -13.67
N TRP A 343 18.64 -23.20 -14.03
CA TRP A 343 19.63 -22.74 -13.07
C TRP A 343 19.04 -21.76 -12.07
N MET A 344 18.21 -20.80 -12.52
CA MET A 344 17.55 -19.82 -11.65
C MET A 344 16.56 -20.48 -10.68
N ILE A 345 15.74 -21.41 -11.17
CA ILE A 345 14.78 -22.17 -10.36
C ILE A 345 15.52 -22.99 -9.29
N LYS A 346 16.56 -23.72 -9.69
CA LYS A 346 17.35 -24.55 -8.78
C LYS A 346 18.08 -23.71 -7.73
N THR A 347 18.70 -22.60 -8.15
CA THR A 347 19.52 -21.75 -7.28
C THR A 347 18.67 -20.96 -6.28
N SER A 348 17.52 -20.46 -6.71
CA SER A 348 16.56 -19.78 -5.83
C SER A 348 15.76 -20.73 -4.94
N GLN A 349 15.80 -22.04 -5.22
CA GLN A 349 14.86 -23.03 -4.68
C GLN A 349 13.38 -22.60 -4.81
N ARG A 350 13.06 -21.83 -5.86
CA ARG A 350 11.73 -21.24 -6.13
C ARG A 350 11.28 -20.19 -5.10
N TRP A 351 12.15 -19.68 -4.25
CA TRP A 351 11.77 -18.57 -3.36
C TRP A 351 11.52 -17.29 -4.18
N PRO A 352 10.34 -16.66 -4.07
CA PRO A 352 9.98 -15.52 -4.92
C PRO A 352 11.01 -14.39 -4.87
N ALA A 353 11.47 -13.99 -3.68
CA ALA A 353 12.44 -12.91 -3.53
C ALA A 353 13.80 -13.24 -4.14
N LEU A 354 14.24 -14.50 -4.09
CA LEU A 354 15.52 -14.91 -4.68
C LEU A 354 15.40 -14.99 -6.20
N LEU A 355 14.29 -15.49 -6.71
CA LEU A 355 14.02 -15.54 -8.14
C LEU A 355 13.95 -14.12 -8.74
N GLN A 356 13.28 -13.18 -8.06
CA GLN A 356 13.28 -11.76 -8.41
C GLN A 356 14.69 -11.16 -8.47
N ILE A 357 15.56 -11.46 -7.50
CA ILE A 357 16.97 -11.01 -7.50
C ILE A 357 17.72 -11.58 -8.69
N LEU A 358 17.60 -12.89 -8.96
CA LEU A 358 18.30 -13.55 -10.05
C LEU A 358 17.90 -12.98 -11.41
N CYS A 359 16.60 -12.77 -11.63
CA CYS A 359 16.11 -12.22 -12.88
C CYS A 359 16.51 -10.76 -13.07
N ASN A 360 16.50 -9.95 -12.01
CA ASN A 360 16.97 -8.57 -12.07
C ASN A 360 18.47 -8.49 -12.41
N LEU A 361 19.30 -9.32 -11.78
CA LEU A 361 20.74 -9.35 -12.08
C LEU A 361 21.02 -9.81 -13.51
N TYR A 362 20.28 -10.82 -13.98
CA TYR A 362 20.38 -11.24 -15.37
C TYR A 362 20.01 -10.10 -16.32
N TYR A 363 18.92 -9.38 -16.04
CA TYR A 363 18.49 -8.25 -16.86
C TYR A 363 19.54 -7.14 -16.92
N GLU A 364 20.12 -6.77 -15.79
CA GLU A 364 21.19 -5.77 -15.71
C GLU A 364 22.40 -6.20 -16.57
N SER A 365 22.85 -7.45 -16.42
CA SER A 365 23.95 -8.02 -17.21
C SER A 365 23.66 -8.12 -18.71
N ASP A 366 22.42 -8.47 -19.09
CA ASP A 366 21.98 -8.54 -20.49
C ASP A 366 21.97 -7.15 -21.14
N LEU A 367 21.50 -6.13 -20.42
CA LEU A 367 21.55 -4.73 -20.88
C LEU A 367 22.99 -4.23 -21.08
N GLU A 368 23.92 -4.64 -20.22
CA GLU A 368 25.34 -4.31 -20.31
C GLU A 368 26.08 -5.13 -21.38
N ASN A 369 25.42 -6.11 -22.02
CA ASN A 369 26.01 -7.12 -22.92
C ASN A 369 27.18 -7.89 -22.27
N ASP A 370 27.15 -8.04 -20.94
CA ASP A 370 28.15 -8.76 -20.15
C ASP A 370 27.48 -9.83 -19.30
N LEU A 371 27.21 -10.97 -19.94
CA LEU A 371 26.72 -12.17 -19.26
C LEU A 371 27.87 -13.02 -18.71
N ASP A 372 29.13 -12.59 -18.82
CA ASP A 372 30.23 -13.34 -18.26
C ASP A 372 30.30 -13.09 -16.75
N GLY A 373 30.20 -14.16 -15.96
CA GLY A 373 30.31 -14.07 -14.50
C GLY A 373 29.07 -13.57 -13.75
N TRP A 374 27.95 -13.23 -14.41
CA TRP A 374 26.71 -12.80 -13.73
C TRP A 374 26.24 -13.83 -12.69
N LYS A 375 26.41 -15.13 -12.99
CA LYS A 375 26.08 -16.23 -12.05
C LYS A 375 26.91 -16.18 -10.78
N THR A 376 28.19 -15.78 -10.88
CA THR A 376 29.07 -15.61 -9.72
C THR A 376 28.55 -14.46 -8.86
N THR A 377 28.32 -13.29 -9.46
CA THR A 377 27.74 -12.11 -8.80
C THR A 377 26.40 -12.41 -8.15
N ALA A 378 25.55 -13.18 -8.83
CA ALA A 378 24.27 -13.64 -8.31
C ALA A 378 24.42 -14.48 -7.04
N LEU A 379 25.34 -15.46 -7.02
CA LEU A 379 25.59 -16.26 -5.83
C LEU A 379 26.09 -15.40 -4.66
N GLU A 380 26.89 -14.36 -4.91
CA GLU A 380 27.33 -13.42 -3.86
C GLU A 380 26.15 -12.61 -3.31
N ARG A 381 25.29 -12.10 -4.19
CA ARG A 381 24.06 -11.36 -3.85
C ARG A 381 23.06 -12.19 -3.07
N LEU A 382 23.06 -13.52 -3.23
CA LEU A 382 22.20 -14.44 -2.50
C LEU A 382 22.74 -14.84 -1.12
N ARG A 383 24.03 -14.61 -0.81
CA ARG A 383 24.63 -15.00 0.49
C ARG A 383 23.85 -14.49 1.72
N PRO A 384 23.33 -13.25 1.76
CA PRO A 384 22.56 -12.77 2.91
C PRO A 384 21.24 -13.53 3.14
N TYR A 385 20.79 -14.34 2.18
CA TYR A 385 19.51 -15.05 2.21
C TYR A 385 19.63 -16.56 2.39
N GLN A 386 20.81 -17.06 2.79
CA GLN A 386 21.04 -18.49 3.02
C GLN A 386 20.03 -19.11 4.00
N GLY A 387 19.52 -18.36 4.98
CA GLY A 387 18.47 -18.84 5.89
C GLY A 387 17.11 -19.17 5.23
N LEU A 388 16.88 -18.73 3.99
CA LEU A 388 15.73 -19.18 3.20
C LEU A 388 15.99 -20.52 2.52
N LEU A 389 17.25 -20.78 2.16
CA LEU A 389 17.71 -21.97 1.44
C LEU A 389 18.02 -23.16 2.36
N SER A 390 17.98 -22.93 3.69
CA SER A 390 18.19 -23.91 4.75
C SER A 390 16.91 -24.50 5.32
#